data_AF-A0A8J7AZ76-F1
#
_entry.id   AF-A0A8J7AZ76-F1
#
_cell.length_a   1.000
_cell.length_b   1.000
_cell.length_c   1.000
_cell.angle_alpha   90.00
_cell.angle_beta   90.00
_cell.angle_gamma   90.00
#
_symmetry.space_group_name_H-M   'P 1'
#
loop_
_entity.id
_entity.type
_entity.pdbx_description
1 polymer ?
#
loop_
_entity_poly.entity_id
_entity_poly.type
_entity_poly.pdbx_seq_one_letter_code
_entity_poly.pdbx_strand_id
1 'polypeptide(L)'
;MQELVGKTGLVAESPGGEDARILAIRADMDGLPIAKRVSLPFVSNQLDTMYAYGHNVHTITGLGVAMLQAQLNMPLLGTTWVVSKPATDIVQSA
;
A
#
# COMPACT_ATOMS: atom_id res chain seq x y z
N MET A 1 5.44 -4.59 11.58
CA MET A 1 4.74 -4.98 10.34
C MET A 1 3.72 -6.02 10.74
N GLN A 2 2.45 -5.65 10.86
CA GLN A 2 1.38 -6.61 11.10
C GLN A 2 0.79 -7.03 9.75
N GLU A 3 0.74 -8.33 9.49
CA GLU A 3 0.06 -8.91 8.34
C GLU A 3 -1.37 -9.29 8.75
N LEU A 4 -2.31 -9.17 7.79
CA LEU A 4 -3.70 -9.66 7.79
C LEU A 4 -4.83 -8.65 8.09
N VAL A 5 -4.98 -7.63 7.24
CA VAL A 5 -6.25 -6.89 7.07
C VAL A 5 -7.05 -7.51 5.92
N GLY A 6 -7.86 -8.54 6.19
CA GLY A 6 -8.71 -9.16 5.16
C GLY A 6 -8.07 -10.31 4.37
N LYS A 7 -7.23 -11.12 5.02
CA LYS A 7 -6.43 -12.27 4.51
C LYS A 7 -5.16 -11.91 3.74
N THR A 8 -5.17 -10.84 2.97
CA THR A 8 -3.97 -10.24 2.38
C THR A 8 -3.90 -8.77 2.83
N GLY A 9 -2.79 -8.08 2.62
CA GLY A 9 -2.64 -6.69 3.04
C GLY A 9 -1.70 -6.50 4.22
N LEU A 10 -1.29 -5.24 4.37
CA LEU A 10 -0.14 -4.89 5.17
C LEU A 10 -0.37 -3.64 6.00
N VAL A 11 0.09 -3.67 7.25
CA VAL A 11 0.24 -2.47 8.08
C VAL A 11 1.69 -2.34 8.55
N ALA A 12 2.34 -1.26 8.13
CA ALA A 12 3.62 -0.82 8.68
C ALA A 12 3.34 0.28 9.71
N GLU A 13 3.74 0.03 10.96
CA GLU A 13 3.62 0.99 12.05
C GLU A 13 4.98 1.62 12.33
N SER A 14 4.97 2.94 12.47
CA SER A 14 6.11 3.74 12.92
C SER A 14 5.68 4.50 14.18
N PRO A 15 6.16 4.11 15.37
CA PRO A 15 5.89 4.83 16.61
C PRO A 15 6.43 6.25 16.55
N GLY A 16 5.59 7.22 16.93
CA GLY A 16 5.96 8.63 17.01
C GLY A 16 6.34 9.06 18.42
N GLY A 17 6.29 10.37 18.65
CA GLY A 17 6.44 10.98 19.98
C GLY A 17 5.24 10.75 20.91
N GLU A 18 5.12 11.60 21.93
CA GLU A 18 4.13 11.43 23.01
C GLU A 18 2.67 11.74 22.63
N ASP A 19 2.42 12.20 21.39
CA ASP A 19 1.05 12.47 20.93
C ASP A 19 0.28 11.16 20.69
N ALA A 20 -0.88 11.03 21.32
CA ALA A 20 -1.72 9.83 21.21
C ALA A 20 -2.46 9.70 19.86
N ARG A 21 -2.38 10.71 18.98
CA ARG A 21 -3.03 10.68 17.67
C ARG A 21 -2.31 9.72 16.70
N ILE A 22 -3.10 9.08 15.84
CA ILE A 22 -2.60 8.18 14.79
C ILE A 22 -2.89 8.80 13.42
N LEU A 23 -1.87 8.86 12.56
CA LEU A 23 -2.02 9.19 11.14
C LEU A 23 -1.93 7.91 10.30
N ALA A 24 -2.99 7.59 9.55
CA ALA A 24 -3.00 6.47 8.61
C ALA A 24 -2.85 6.96 7.16
N ILE A 25 -1.82 6.46 6.48
CA ILE A 25 -1.59 6.64 5.05
C ILE A 25 -2.00 5.34 4.36
N ARG A 26 -3.05 5.39 3.55
CA ARG A 26 -3.57 4.23 2.82
C ARG A 26 -3.07 4.21 1.38
N ALA A 27 -2.65 3.04 0.92
CA ALA A 27 -2.40 2.71 -0.47
C ALA A 27 -3.22 1.48 -0.87
N ASP A 28 -3.83 1.53 -2.05
CA ASP A 28 -4.50 0.36 -2.64
C ASP A 28 -3.47 -0.48 -3.39
N MET A 29 -3.59 -1.81 -3.29
CA MET A 29 -2.56 -2.76 -3.76
C MET A 29 -3.03 -3.76 -4.82
N ASP A 30 -4.31 -3.77 -5.17
CA ASP A 30 -4.89 -4.75 -6.09
C ASP A 30 -4.75 -4.35 -7.58
N GLY A 31 -4.74 -5.36 -8.44
CA GLY A 31 -4.78 -5.20 -9.90
C GLY A 31 -6.10 -5.73 -10.47
N LEU A 32 -6.38 -5.37 -11.72
CA LEU A 32 -7.62 -5.75 -12.39
C LEU A 32 -7.43 -6.97 -13.29
N PRO A 33 -8.48 -7.81 -13.47
CA PRO A 33 -8.50 -8.93 -14.40
C PRO A 33 -8.72 -8.45 -15.85
N ILE A 34 -7.74 -7.73 -16.40
CA ILE A 34 -7.77 -7.20 -17.75
C ILE A 34 -6.48 -7.52 -18.50
N ALA A 35 -6.63 -7.83 -19.79
CA ALA A 35 -5.51 -8.02 -20.69
C ALA A 35 -4.69 -6.74 -20.81
N LYS A 36 -3.36 -6.90 -20.76
CA LYS A 36 -2.42 -5.82 -21.00
C LYS A 36 -2.55 -5.31 -22.43
N ARG A 37 -2.55 -3.99 -22.59
CA ARG A 37 -2.59 -3.31 -23.91
C ARG A 37 -1.34 -2.49 -24.20
N VAL A 38 -0.28 -2.68 -23.39
CA VAL A 38 0.96 -1.89 -23.43
C VAL A 38 2.16 -2.80 -23.65
N SER A 39 3.15 -2.31 -24.39
CA SER A 39 4.44 -2.97 -24.62
C SER A 39 5.54 -2.27 -23.82
N LEU A 40 5.58 -2.53 -22.51
CA LEU A 40 6.56 -1.96 -21.58
C LEU A 40 7.49 -3.08 -21.06
N PRO A 41 8.76 -2.79 -20.73
CA PRO A 41 9.68 -3.80 -20.22
C PRO A 41 9.31 -4.35 -18.83
N PHE A 42 8.38 -3.72 -18.12
CA PHE A 42 7.92 -4.07 -16.77
C PHE A 42 6.43 -4.46 -16.74
N VAL A 43 5.87 -4.91 -17.86
CA VAL A 43 4.51 -5.45 -17.88
C VAL A 43 4.39 -6.65 -16.93
N SER A 44 3.22 -6.80 -16.31
CA SER A 44 2.96 -7.96 -15.43
C SER A 44 3.24 -9.28 -16.16
N ASN A 45 3.81 -10.26 -15.48
CA ASN A 45 4.04 -11.60 -16.03
C ASN A 45 2.81 -12.51 -15.96
N GLN A 46 1.76 -12.10 -15.25
CA GLN A 46 0.50 -12.86 -15.13
C GLN A 46 -0.41 -12.56 -16.32
N LEU A 47 -0.97 -13.59 -16.95
CA LEU A 47 -1.94 -13.42 -18.02
C LEU A 47 -3.18 -12.67 -17.50
N ASP A 48 -3.75 -11.80 -18.34
CA ASP A 48 -4.99 -11.06 -18.05
C ASP A 48 -5.03 -10.31 -16.71
N THR A 49 -3.87 -9.85 -16.23
CA THR A 49 -3.77 -9.02 -15.02
C THR A 49 -2.95 -7.75 -15.29
N MET A 50 -3.49 -6.59 -14.88
CA MET A 50 -2.83 -5.28 -15.02
C MET A 50 -3.21 -4.32 -13.88
N TYR A 51 -2.24 -3.52 -13.43
CA TYR A 51 -2.47 -2.37 -12.54
C TYR A 51 -2.91 -1.14 -13.34
N ALA A 52 -4.15 -1.11 -13.83
CA ALA A 52 -4.62 0.00 -14.66
C ALA A 52 -4.88 1.31 -13.90
N TYR A 53 -5.15 1.23 -12.60
CA TYR A 53 -5.41 2.40 -11.74
C TYR A 53 -4.17 2.88 -10.98
N GLY A 54 -2.99 2.35 -11.30
CA GLY A 54 -1.75 2.80 -10.68
C GLY A 54 -1.54 2.31 -9.24
N HIS A 55 -2.26 1.27 -8.78
CA HIS A 55 -2.10 0.72 -7.43
C HIS A 55 -0.68 0.19 -7.16
N ASN A 56 0.06 -0.19 -8.20
CA ASN A 56 1.49 -0.44 -8.11
C ASN A 56 2.29 0.81 -7.66
N VAL A 57 1.96 1.98 -8.21
CA VAL A 57 2.58 3.27 -7.83
C VAL A 57 2.15 3.67 -6.43
N HIS A 58 0.86 3.57 -6.10
CA HIS A 58 0.38 3.89 -4.74
C HIS A 58 1.08 3.03 -3.68
N THR A 59 1.19 1.73 -3.92
CA THR A 59 1.85 0.79 -3.01
C THR A 59 3.33 1.10 -2.84
N ILE A 60 4.08 1.35 -3.92
CA ILE A 60 5.52 1.67 -3.82
C ILE A 60 5.75 3.04 -3.16
N THR A 61 4.86 4.01 -3.38
CA THR A 61 4.92 5.31 -2.69
C THR A 61 4.70 5.15 -1.19
N GLY A 62 3.69 4.37 -0.78
CA GLY A 62 3.47 4.06 0.64
C GLY A 62 4.68 3.38 1.28
N LEU A 63 5.26 2.38 0.60
CA LEU A 63 6.49 1.73 1.06
C LEU A 63 7.66 2.71 1.18
N GLY A 64 7.85 3.60 0.20
CA GLY A 64 8.88 4.62 0.23
C GLY A 64 8.74 5.57 1.43
N VAL A 65 7.52 5.98 1.76
CA VAL A 65 7.25 6.79 2.97
C VAL A 65 7.65 6.03 4.23
N ALA A 66 7.23 4.77 4.37
CA ALA A 66 7.60 3.95 5.54
C ALA A 66 9.12 3.76 5.66
N MET A 67 9.81 3.53 4.54
CA MET A 67 11.27 3.39 4.51
C MET A 67 11.98 4.68 4.91
N LEU A 68 11.54 5.83 4.38
CA LEU A 68 12.12 7.12 4.72
C LEU A 68 11.90 7.47 6.20
N GLN A 69 10.72 7.20 6.75
CA GLN A 69 10.45 7.39 8.18
C GLN A 69 11.39 6.53 9.04
N ALA A 70 11.61 5.28 8.67
CA ALA A 70 12.51 4.37 9.38
C ALA A 70 13.99 4.77 9.25
N GLN A 71 14.43 5.23 8.07
CA GLN A 71 15.83 5.56 7.80
C GLN A 71 16.25 6.93 8.34
N LEU A 72 15.37 7.92 8.22
CA LEU A 72 15.70 9.30 8.59
C LEU A 72 15.51 9.58 10.08
N ASN A 73 14.99 8.60 10.83
CA ASN A 73 14.63 8.73 12.24
C ASN A 73 13.89 10.05 12.50
N MET A 74 12.89 10.32 11.64
CA MET A 74 12.02 11.50 11.69
C MET A 74 10.67 11.08 12.27
N PRO A 75 10.57 10.88 13.60
CA PRO A 75 9.30 10.56 14.21
C PRO A 75 8.35 11.74 14.04
N LEU A 76 7.14 11.46 13.57
CA LEU A 76 6.04 12.41 13.69
C LEU A 76 5.64 12.51 15.17
N LEU A 77 4.89 13.55 15.53
CA LEU A 77 4.47 13.78 16.91
C LEU A 77 3.69 12.59 17.49
N GLY A 78 2.92 11.88 16.66
CA GLY A 78 2.21 10.66 17.01
C GLY A 78 2.49 9.51 16.04
N THR A 79 1.88 8.35 16.29
CA THR A 79 2.12 7.13 15.53
C THR A 79 1.65 7.25 14.09
N THR A 80 2.47 6.78 13.14
CA THR A 80 2.10 6.70 11.73
C THR A 80 1.87 5.26 11.33
N TRP A 81 0.79 5.01 10.61
CA TRP A 81 0.50 3.73 9.96
C TRP A 81 0.52 3.91 8.45
N VAL A 82 1.28 3.07 7.75
CA VAL A 82 1.15 2.89 6.31
C VAL A 82 0.38 1.59 6.07
N VAL A 83 -0.75 1.69 5.38
CA VAL A 83 -1.69 0.59 5.16
C VAL A 83 -1.78 0.27 3.67
N SER A 84 -1.33 -0.92 3.27
CA SER A 84 -1.56 -1.45 1.93
C SER A 84 -2.80 -2.35 1.97
N LYS A 85 -3.92 -1.85 1.42
CA LYS A 85 -5.21 -2.54 1.45
C LYS A 85 -5.44 -3.30 0.14
N PRO A 86 -5.79 -4.60 0.19
CA PRO A 86 -6.21 -5.35 -0.98
C PRO A 86 -7.70 -5.11 -1.30
N ALA A 87 -8.08 -5.54 -2.50
CA ALA A 87 -9.48 -5.69 -2.91
C ALA A 87 -10.26 -4.36 -2.84
N THR A 88 -9.66 -3.25 -3.27
CA THR A 88 -10.35 -1.96 -3.36
C THR A 88 -11.26 -1.91 -4.59
N ASP A 89 -10.89 -2.60 -5.67
CA ASP A 89 -11.62 -2.59 -6.94
C ASP A 89 -12.79 -3.58 -7.00
N ILE A 90 -12.98 -4.36 -5.93
CA ILE A 90 -14.14 -5.22 -5.72
C ILE A 90 -14.96 -4.66 -4.56
N VAL A 91 -16.27 -4.44 -4.78
CA VAL A 91 -17.20 -4.16 -3.69
C VAL A 91 -17.26 -5.38 -2.79
N GLN A 92 -16.57 -5.33 -1.66
CA GLN A 92 -16.72 -6.33 -0.62
C GLN A 92 -18.11 -6.11 0.01
N SER A 93 -19.05 -7.01 -0.29
CA SER A 93 -20.29 -7.11 0.48
C SER A 93 -19.93 -7.60 1.89
N ALA A 94 -20.50 -6.92 2.89
CA ALA A 94 -20.41 -7.30 4.30
C ALA A 94 -21.27 -8.53 4.60
#